data_AF-A0A967C838-F1
#
_entry.id   AF-A0A967C838-F1
#
_cell.length_a   1.000
_cell.length_b   1.000
_cell.length_c   1.000
_cell.angle_alpha   90.00
_cell.angle_beta   90.00
_cell.angle_gamma   90.00
#
_symmetry.space_group_name_H-M   'P 1'
#
loop_
_entity.id
_entity.type
_entity.pdbx_description
1 polymer ?
#
loop_
_entity_poly.entity_id
_entity_poly.type
_entity_poly.pdbx_seq_one_letter_code
_entity_poly.pdbx_strand_id
1 'polypeptide(L)'
;GQTFSDPADVKRLARKAQLGEAFEFDRETYHSDGTFRSSPRGWFTFGHACFALLFFFGHIWHGARTLYRDVFAGIDPDLGEQVEFGLFAKLGDRSTRRLPEGYVPPAGSTLS
;
A
#
# COMPACT_ATOMS: atom_id res chain seq x y z
N GLY A 1 -26.70 -34.98 -35.20
CA GLY A 1 -25.79 -35.15 -34.06
C GLY A 1 -24.90 -36.35 -34.32
N GLN A 2 -23.65 -36.31 -33.85
CA GLN A 2 -22.74 -37.47 -33.87
C GLN A 2 -22.75 -38.14 -32.49
N THR A 3 -22.61 -39.47 -32.48
CA THR A 3 -22.60 -40.26 -31.23
C THR A 3 -21.30 -41.08 -31.19
N PHE A 4 -20.61 -41.04 -30.05
CA PHE A 4 -19.38 -41.80 -29.82
C PHE A 4 -19.61 -42.79 -28.67
N SER A 5 -19.28 -44.07 -28.90
CA SER A 5 -19.39 -45.14 -27.89
C SER A 5 -18.04 -45.77 -27.52
N ASP A 6 -17.00 -45.56 -28.33
CA ASP A 6 -15.66 -46.04 -28.03
C ASP A 6 -15.12 -45.39 -26.74
N PRO A 7 -14.67 -46.18 -25.74
CA PRO A 7 -14.22 -45.64 -24.47
C PRO A 7 -13.04 -44.67 -24.57
N ALA A 8 -12.14 -44.82 -25.56
CA ALA A 8 -11.00 -43.92 -25.72
C ALA A 8 -11.45 -42.54 -26.21
N ASP A 9 -12.36 -42.50 -27.20
CA ASP A 9 -12.95 -41.27 -27.69
C ASP A 9 -13.81 -40.56 -26.64
N VAL A 10 -14.67 -41.31 -25.95
CA VAL A 10 -15.52 -40.76 -24.87
C VAL A 10 -14.64 -40.11 -23.79
N LYS A 11 -13.58 -40.79 -23.34
CA LYS A 11 -12.66 -40.24 -22.34
C LYS A 11 -11.90 -39.02 -22.85
N ARG A 12 -11.48 -39.01 -24.13
CA ARG A 12 -10.78 -37.87 -24.75
C ARG A 12 -11.67 -36.63 -24.78
N LEU A 13 -12.91 -36.78 -25.22
CA LEU A 13 -13.90 -35.69 -25.25
C LEU A 13 -14.27 -35.24 -23.84
N ALA A 14 -14.51 -36.18 -22.91
CA ALA A 14 -14.84 -35.87 -21.52
C ALA A 14 -13.73 -35.07 -20.82
N ARG A 15 -12.44 -35.39 -21.05
CA ARG A 15 -11.32 -34.61 -20.51
C ARG A 15 -11.28 -33.18 -21.05
N LYS A 16 -11.57 -32.98 -22.34
CA LYS A 16 -11.63 -31.62 -22.93
C LYS A 16 -12.81 -30.82 -22.35
N ALA A 17 -13.95 -31.47 -22.15
CA ALA A 17 -15.15 -30.83 -21.60
C ALA A 17 -14.98 -30.32 -20.16
N GLN A 18 -13.99 -30.83 -19.40
CA GLN A 18 -13.67 -30.29 -18.07
C GLN A 18 -13.23 -28.82 -18.09
N LEU A 19 -12.74 -28.33 -19.24
CA LEU A 19 -12.31 -26.95 -19.43
C LEU A 19 -13.45 -26.04 -19.93
N GLY A 20 -14.67 -26.57 -20.07
CA GLY A 20 -15.82 -25.90 -20.65
C GLY A 20 -16.08 -26.35 -22.08
N GLU A 21 -16.53 -25.44 -22.92
CA GLU A 21 -16.89 -25.71 -24.31
C GLU A 21 -15.68 -26.18 -25.14
N ALA A 22 -15.91 -27.20 -25.96
CA ALA A 22 -14.85 -27.80 -26.77
C ALA A 22 -14.67 -27.05 -28.10
N PHE A 23 -13.42 -26.72 -28.42
CA PHE A 23 -13.02 -26.11 -29.68
C PHE A 23 -11.89 -26.90 -30.35
N GLU A 24 -11.77 -26.73 -31.65
CA GLU A 24 -10.63 -27.17 -32.44
C GLU A 24 -9.65 -26.00 -32.62
N PHE A 25 -8.37 -26.24 -32.39
CA PHE A 25 -7.33 -25.22 -32.42
C PHE A 25 -6.22 -25.65 -33.38
N ASP A 26 -5.79 -24.74 -34.24
CA ASP A 26 -4.55 -24.89 -34.99
C ASP A 26 -3.35 -24.63 -34.07
N ARG A 27 -2.47 -25.61 -33.97
CA ARG A 27 -1.25 -25.55 -33.15
C ARG A 27 0.01 -25.33 -33.98
N GLU A 28 -0.04 -25.55 -35.29
CA GLU A 28 1.14 -25.62 -36.14
C GLU A 28 1.60 -24.22 -36.59
N THR A 29 0.66 -23.33 -36.94
CA THR A 29 0.98 -21.98 -37.46
C THR A 29 1.94 -21.19 -36.55
N TYR A 30 1.78 -21.32 -35.24
CA TYR A 30 2.60 -20.61 -34.25
C TYR A 30 3.42 -21.54 -33.34
N HIS A 31 3.52 -22.83 -33.68
CA HIS A 31 4.21 -23.84 -32.86
C HIS A 31 3.77 -23.81 -31.38
N SER A 32 2.46 -23.84 -31.15
CA SER A 32 1.87 -23.65 -29.82
C SER A 32 2.15 -24.82 -28.87
N ASP A 33 2.76 -24.52 -27.72
CA ASP A 33 3.21 -25.49 -26.71
C ASP A 33 2.08 -26.23 -25.96
N GLY A 34 0.86 -25.66 -25.97
CA GLY A 34 -0.31 -26.23 -25.28
C GLY A 34 -0.49 -25.77 -23.83
N THR A 35 0.22 -24.73 -23.40
CA THR A 35 0.10 -24.10 -22.07
C THR A 35 -0.71 -22.81 -22.14
N PHE A 36 -1.61 -22.59 -21.19
CA PHE A 36 -2.38 -21.35 -21.11
C PHE A 36 -1.51 -20.13 -20.81
N ARG A 37 -1.88 -18.98 -21.40
CA ARG A 37 -1.24 -17.69 -21.15
C ARG A 37 -2.26 -16.68 -20.61
N SER A 38 -1.77 -15.67 -19.91
CA SER A 38 -2.60 -14.56 -19.42
C SER A 38 -3.01 -13.63 -20.56
N SER A 39 -4.10 -12.88 -20.36
CA SER A 39 -4.59 -11.89 -21.32
C SER A 39 -4.01 -10.50 -21.06
N PRO A 40 -4.14 -9.55 -22.01
CA PRO A 40 -3.78 -8.15 -21.78
C PRO A 40 -4.51 -7.53 -20.58
N ARG A 41 -5.74 -7.99 -20.27
CA ARG A 41 -6.45 -7.58 -19.05
C ARG A 41 -5.65 -7.95 -17.80
N GLY A 42 -5.15 -9.19 -17.72
CA GLY A 42 -4.32 -9.64 -16.60
C GLY A 42 -3.02 -8.84 -16.47
N TRP A 43 -2.32 -8.63 -17.59
CA TRP A 43 -1.07 -7.84 -17.61
C TRP A 43 -1.28 -6.38 -17.21
N PHE A 44 -2.34 -5.74 -17.72
CA PHE A 44 -2.69 -4.37 -17.37
C PHE A 44 -2.99 -4.25 -15.87
N THR A 45 -3.85 -5.12 -15.34
CA THR A 45 -4.22 -5.12 -13.92
C THR A 45 -3.01 -5.33 -13.03
N PHE A 46 -2.15 -6.31 -13.35
CA PHE A 46 -0.94 -6.58 -12.58
C PHE A 46 -0.01 -5.36 -12.53
N GLY A 47 0.32 -4.81 -13.70
CA GLY A 47 1.21 -3.65 -13.79
C GLY A 47 0.68 -2.44 -13.00
N HIS A 48 -0.61 -2.12 -13.15
CA HIS A 48 -1.20 -0.98 -12.45
C HIS A 48 -1.31 -1.20 -10.94
N ALA A 49 -1.64 -2.41 -10.49
CA ALA A 49 -1.67 -2.72 -9.07
C ALA A 49 -0.28 -2.55 -8.43
N CYS A 50 0.78 -3.05 -9.08
CA CYS A 50 2.15 -2.89 -8.61
C CYS A 50 2.57 -1.42 -8.60
N PHE A 51 2.35 -0.68 -9.70
CA PHE A 51 2.74 0.74 -9.75
C PHE A 51 1.96 1.60 -8.78
N ALA A 52 0.66 1.38 -8.58
CA ALA A 52 -0.12 2.12 -7.59
C ALA A 52 0.47 1.95 -6.18
N LEU A 53 0.87 0.73 -5.81
CA LEU A 53 1.50 0.47 -4.52
C LEU A 53 2.85 1.18 -4.39
N LEU A 54 3.69 1.16 -5.43
CA LEU A 54 4.96 1.89 -5.44
C LEU A 54 4.75 3.40 -5.31
N PHE A 55 3.75 3.94 -6.00
CA PHE A 55 3.43 5.36 -5.96
C PHE A 55 2.87 5.78 -4.60
N PHE A 56 2.14 4.90 -3.91
CA PHE A 56 1.71 5.13 -2.54
C PHE A 56 2.92 5.32 -1.61
N PHE A 57 3.93 4.46 -1.69
CA PHE A 57 5.18 4.65 -0.93
C PHE A 57 5.90 5.94 -1.30
N GLY A 58 5.96 6.28 -2.59
CA GLY A 58 6.50 7.56 -3.06
C GLY A 58 5.76 8.75 -2.45
N HIS A 59 4.43 8.69 -2.40
CA HIS A 59 3.60 9.74 -1.81
C HIS A 59 3.90 9.94 -0.31
N ILE A 60 3.95 8.86 0.47
CA ILE A 60 4.28 8.94 1.91
C ILE A 60 5.68 9.48 2.13
N TRP A 61 6.66 8.98 1.38
CA TRP A 61 8.04 9.43 1.46
C TRP A 61 8.19 10.93 1.16
N HIS A 62 7.65 11.38 0.02
CA HIS A 62 7.75 12.78 -0.38
C HIS A 62 6.91 13.71 0.50
N GLY A 63 5.75 13.25 0.97
CA GLY A 63 4.92 13.99 1.92
C GLY A 63 5.64 14.23 3.23
N ALA A 64 6.21 13.18 3.83
CA ALA A 64 6.99 13.30 5.07
C ALA A 64 8.21 14.21 4.89
N ARG A 65 8.97 14.05 3.80
CA ARG A 65 10.14 14.90 3.50
C ARG A 65 9.77 16.38 3.34
N THR A 66 8.57 16.66 2.84
CA THR A 66 8.09 18.03 2.64
C THR A 66 7.68 18.68 3.96
N LEU A 67 6.92 17.96 4.79
CA LEU A 67 6.43 18.48 6.08
C LEU A 67 7.53 18.58 7.14
N TYR A 68 8.40 17.56 7.24
CA TYR A 68 9.47 17.47 8.25
C TYR A 68 10.83 17.86 7.66
N ARG A 69 10.84 18.87 6.78
CA ARG A 69 12.06 19.30 6.08
C ARG A 69 13.10 19.89 7.03
N ASP A 70 12.64 20.63 8.03
CA ASP A 70 13.44 21.29 9.06
C ASP A 70 14.28 20.30 9.88
N VAL A 71 13.72 19.12 10.18
CA VAL A 71 14.40 18.05 10.94
C VAL A 71 14.99 16.95 10.05
N PHE A 72 15.00 17.11 8.72
CA PHE A 72 15.42 16.05 7.80
C PHE A 72 16.89 15.63 7.99
N ALA A 73 17.76 16.57 8.37
CA ALA A 73 19.18 16.31 8.61
C ALA A 73 19.50 15.98 10.08
N GLY A 74 18.48 15.87 10.94
CA GLY A 74 18.62 15.69 12.38
C GLY A 74 17.74 16.66 13.16
N ILE A 75 17.49 16.34 14.43
CA ILE A 75 16.76 17.20 15.37
C ILE A 75 17.70 18.21 16.04
N ASP A 76 17.13 19.23 16.65
CA ASP A 76 17.87 20.18 17.50
C ASP A 76 18.55 19.43 18.67
N PRO A 77 19.88 19.56 18.84
CA PRO A 77 20.59 18.95 19.98
C PRO A 77 20.09 19.44 21.34
N ASP A 78 19.48 20.64 21.41
CA ASP A 78 19.01 21.27 22.64
C ASP A 78 17.49 21.14 22.85
N LEU A 79 16.87 20.06 22.35
CA LEU A 79 15.42 19.83 22.43
C LEU A 79 14.88 19.81 23.89
N GLY A 80 15.72 19.37 24.82
CA GLY A 80 15.60 19.55 26.28
C GLY A 80 14.21 19.33 26.86
N GLU A 81 13.74 20.31 27.62
CA GLU A 81 12.51 20.27 28.43
C GLU A 81 11.22 19.97 27.63
N GLN A 82 11.19 20.17 26.31
CA GLN A 82 9.95 20.02 25.51
C GLN A 82 9.38 18.60 25.48
N VAL A 83 10.18 17.59 25.81
CA VAL A 83 9.76 16.18 25.85
C VAL A 83 9.48 15.67 27.27
N GLU A 84 9.65 16.52 28.29
CA GLU A 84 9.41 16.13 29.68
C GLU A 84 7.91 15.97 29.98
N PHE A 85 7.58 14.91 30.72
CA PHE A 85 6.20 14.57 31.04
C PHE A 85 5.56 15.64 31.93
N GLY A 86 4.42 16.16 31.50
CA GLY A 86 3.57 17.04 32.32
C GLY A 86 4.12 18.46 32.53
N LEU A 87 5.25 18.82 31.92
CA LEU A 87 5.84 20.16 32.07
C LEU A 87 5.03 21.25 31.36
N PHE A 88 4.40 20.92 30.24
CA PHE A 88 3.54 21.81 29.46
C PHE A 88 2.08 21.34 29.49
N ALA A 89 1.14 22.28 29.40
CA ALA A 89 -0.28 21.96 29.24
C ALA A 89 -0.61 21.47 27.82
N LYS A 90 0.20 21.83 26.82
CA LYS A 90 0.07 21.42 25.42
C LYS A 90 1.42 21.02 24.83
N LEU A 91 1.46 19.86 24.17
CA LEU A 91 2.70 19.33 23.57
C LEU A 91 3.18 20.19 22.40
N GLY A 92 4.49 20.47 22.36
CA GLY A 92 5.11 21.30 21.31
C GLY A 92 4.86 22.81 21.44
N ASP A 93 4.31 23.27 22.58
CA ASP A 93 3.96 24.68 22.79
C ASP A 93 4.59 25.23 24.08
N ARG A 94 5.75 25.89 23.92
CA ARG A 94 6.55 26.43 25.03
C ARG A 94 5.81 27.52 25.84
N SER A 95 4.79 28.16 25.28
CA SER A 95 4.00 29.16 26.00
C SER A 95 3.15 28.56 27.12
N THR A 96 2.91 27.25 27.09
CA THR A 96 1.98 26.58 28.01
C THR A 96 2.64 25.89 29.21
N ARG A 97 3.81 26.38 29.65
CA ARG A 97 4.54 25.78 30.79
C ARG A 97 3.68 25.83 32.04
N ARG A 98 3.53 24.70 32.74
CA ARG A 98 2.77 24.66 34.00
C ARG A 98 3.53 25.41 35.08
N LEU A 99 2.79 26.19 35.88
CA LEU A 99 3.34 26.87 37.04
C LEU A 99 3.60 25.85 38.16
N PRO A 100 4.60 26.09 39.02
CA PRO A 100 4.83 25.26 40.21
C PRO A 100 3.56 25.18 41.07
N GLU A 101 3.34 24.03 41.69
CA GLU A 101 2.22 23.84 42.61
C GLU A 101 2.33 24.84 43.78
N GLY A 102 1.33 25.71 43.93
CA GLY A 102 1.32 26.80 44.92
C GLY A 102 1.84 28.16 44.43
N TYR A 103 2.18 28.32 43.14
CA TYR A 103 2.56 29.61 42.58
C TYR A 103 1.39 30.59 42.54
N VAL A 104 1.55 31.76 43.18
CA VAL A 104 0.59 32.87 43.11
C VAL A 104 1.18 33.96 42.22
N PRO A 105 0.55 34.26 41.05
CA PRO A 105 1.04 35.33 40.18
C PRO A 105 0.96 36.70 40.87
N PRO A 106 1.93 37.61 40.65
CA PRO A 106 1.87 38.98 41.15
C PRO A 106 0.60 39.69 40.68
N ALA A 107 0.03 40.56 41.53
CA ALA A 107 -1.16 41.33 41.18
C ALA A 107 -0.92 42.16 39.91
N GLY A 108 -1.70 41.87 38.85
CA GLY A 108 -1.62 42.54 37.56
C GLY A 108 -0.83 41.82 36.46
N SER A 109 -0.26 40.63 36.72
CA SER A 109 0.35 39.84 35.64
C SER A 109 -0.70 39.07 34.84
N THR A 110 -0.68 39.20 33.52
CA THR A 110 -1.39 38.29 32.62
C THR A 110 -0.61 36.98 32.54
N LEU A 111 -1.23 35.87 32.94
CA LEU A 111 -0.69 34.55 32.65
C LEU A 111 -0.78 34.35 31.13
N SER A 112 0.35 34.46 30.42
CA SER A 112 0.46 34.03 29.02
C SER A 112 0.87 32.58 28.96
#